data_AF-A0A953K848-F1
#
_entry.id   AF-A0A953K848-F1
#
_cell.length_a   1.000
_cell.length_b   1.000
_cell.length_c   1.000
_cell.angle_alpha   90.00
_cell.angle_beta   90.00
_cell.angle_gamma   90.00
#
_symmetry.space_group_name_H-M   'P 1'
#
loop_
_entity.id
_entity.type
_entity.pdbx_description
1 polymer ?
#
loop_
_entity_poly.entity_id
_entity_poly.type
_entity_poly.pdbx_seq_one_letter_code
_entity_poly.pdbx_strand_id
1 'polypeptide(L)' 'MSSRKKNLILTAPEPKAGTKFVKVRLDGRTIVHLKSMKAFPFWKSRYPKAEVID' A
#
# COMPACT_ATOMS: atom_id res chain seq x y z
N MET A 1 -23.68 33.78 -12.91
CA MET A 1 -23.92 32.56 -12.10
C MET A 1 -22.57 31.97 -11.74
N SER A 2 -22.17 32.02 -10.47
CA SER A 2 -20.88 31.49 -10.01
C SER A 2 -20.96 29.97 -9.92
N SER A 3 -20.17 29.24 -10.72
CA SER A 3 -20.11 27.79 -10.63
C SER A 3 -19.41 27.42 -9.32
N ARG A 4 -20.16 26.75 -8.43
CA ARG A 4 -19.64 26.24 -7.17
C ARG A 4 -18.57 25.19 -7.50
N LYS A 5 -17.29 25.56 -7.47
CA LYS A 5 -16.17 24.63 -7.67
C LYS A 5 -16.23 23.59 -6.54
N LYS A 6 -16.50 22.33 -6.88
CA LYS A 6 -16.49 21.22 -5.92
C LYS A 6 -15.08 21.08 -5.35
N ASN A 7 -14.97 21.03 -4.02
CA ASN A 7 -13.71 20.75 -3.35
C ASN A 7 -13.23 19.36 -3.77
N LEU A 8 -12.01 19.29 -4.32
CA LEU A 8 -11.33 18.03 -4.60
C LEU A 8 -11.06 17.35 -3.26
N ILE A 9 -11.67 16.18 -3.05
CA ILE A 9 -11.35 15.32 -1.93
C ILE A 9 -9.97 14.71 -2.24
N LEU A 10 -8.93 15.24 -1.60
CA LEU A 10 -7.54 14.80 -1.75
C LEU A 10 -7.18 13.59 -0.88
N THR A 11 -8.17 13.03 -0.18
CA THR A 11 -7.97 11.87 0.68
C THR A 11 -7.73 10.64 -0.19
N ALA A 12 -6.61 9.95 0.03
CA ALA A 12 -6.38 8.64 -0.55
C ALA A 12 -7.55 7.72 -0.15
N PRO A 13 -8.08 6.88 -1.07
CA PRO A 13 -9.14 5.96 -0.72
C PRO A 13 -8.62 5.05 0.39
N GLU A 14 -9.23 5.16 1.58
CA GLU A 14 -8.90 4.26 2.67
C GLU A 14 -9.18 2.82 2.22
N PRO A 15 -8.27 1.87 2.52
CA PRO A 15 -8.53 0.47 2.26
C PRO A 15 -9.84 0.07 2.93
N LYS A 16 -10.81 -0.41 2.14
CA LYS A 16 -12.13 -0.83 2.63
C LYS A 16 -11.96 -1.69 3.88
N ALA A 17 -12.67 -1.33 4.96
CA ALA A 17 -12.66 -2.06 6.22
C ALA A 17 -12.84 -3.57 5.97
N GLY A 18 -11.91 -4.38 6.49
CA GLY A 18 -11.87 -5.83 6.29
C GLY A 18 -10.88 -6.32 5.22
N THR A 19 -10.22 -5.43 4.46
CA THR A 19 -9.18 -5.86 3.52
C THR A 19 -7.87 -6.09 4.26
N LYS A 20 -7.56 -7.36 4.56
CA LYS A 20 -6.28 -7.76 5.17
C LYS A 20 -5.15 -7.60 4.14
N PHE A 21 -4.31 -6.59 4.34
CA PHE A 21 -3.06 -6.44 3.61
C PHE A 21 -1.91 -6.91 4.49
N VAL A 22 -0.89 -7.48 3.86
CA VAL A 22 0.38 -7.78 4.51
C VAL A 22 1.32 -6.62 4.24
N LYS A 23 1.76 -5.92 5.28
CA LYS A 23 2.80 -4.89 5.19
C LYS A 23 4.15 -5.56 5.04
N VAL A 24 4.84 -5.20 3.98
CA VAL A 24 6.18 -5.68 3.69
C VAL A 24 7.11 -4.49 3.56
N ARG A 25 8.18 -4.47 4.35
CA ARG A 25 9.34 -3.61 4.14
C ARG A 25 10.18 -4.22 3.03
N LEU A 26 10.42 -3.47 1.96
CA LEU A 26 11.35 -3.90 0.92
C LEU A 26 12.78 -3.48 1.25
N ASP A 27 12.92 -2.27 1.79
CA ASP A 27 14.19 -1.64 2.16
C ASP A 27 13.95 -0.65 3.33
N GLY A 28 14.99 0.01 3.84
CA GLY A 28 14.93 0.84 5.05
C GLY A 28 13.90 1.99 5.06
N ARG A 29 13.35 2.37 3.90
CA ARG A 29 12.32 3.44 3.78
C ARG A 29 11.05 3.01 3.04
N THR A 30 11.06 1.86 2.36
CA THR A 30 9.98 1.49 1.43
C THR A 30 9.11 0.41 2.03
N ILE A 31 7.84 0.74 2.27
CA ILE A 31 6.82 -0.17 2.79
C ILE A 31 5.74 -0.33 1.73
N VAL A 32 5.41 -1.58 1.39
CA VAL A 32 4.35 -1.92 0.45
C VAL A 32 3.28 -2.76 1.13
N HIS A 33 2.03 -2.59 0.69
CA HIS A 33 0.90 -3.39 1.13
C HIS A 33 0.64 -4.48 0.10
N LEU A 34 0.83 -5.74 0.47
CA LEU A 34 0.51 -6.88 -0.38
C LEU A 34 -0.89 -7.39 -0.10
N LYS A 35 -1.66 -7.63 -1.15
CA LYS A 35 -2.99 -8.28 -1.03
C LYS A 35 -2.89 -9.77 -0.68
N SER A 36 -1.73 -10.41 -0.93
CA SER A 36 -1.50 -11.83 -0.65
C SER A 36 -0.01 -12.13 -0.49
N MET A 37 0.32 -13.08 0.40
CA MET A 37 1.68 -13.61 0.59
C MET A 37 2.28 -14.26 -0.66
N LYS A 38 1.45 -14.63 -1.65
CA LYS A 38 1.94 -15.17 -2.94
C LYS A 38 2.84 -14.19 -3.69
N ALA A 39 2.69 -12.89 -3.47
CA ALA A 39 3.52 -11.87 -4.09
C ALA A 39 4.86 -11.65 -3.35
N PHE A 40 5.00 -12.15 -2.10
CA PHE A 40 6.21 -11.92 -1.30
C PHE A 40 7.49 -12.52 -1.92
N PRO A 41 7.48 -13.74 -2.52
CA PRO A 41 8.68 -14.30 -3.16
C PRO A 41 9.21 -13.44 -4.31
N PHE A 42 8.34 -12.80 -5.09
CA PHE A 42 8.74 -11.87 -6.15
C PHE A 42 9.51 -10.68 -5.57
N TRP A 43 9.00 -10.10 -4.48
CA TRP A 43 9.65 -9.00 -3.78
C TRP A 43 10.95 -9.43 -3.09
N LYS A 44 10.99 -10.63 -2.50
CA LYS A 44 12.20 -11.17 -1.86
C LYS A 44 13.33 -11.44 -2.86
N SER A 45 13.00 -11.82 -4.09
CA SER A 45 13.96 -11.99 -5.18
C SER A 45 14.61 -10.66 -5.59
N ARG A 46 13.81 -9.58 -5.71
CA ARG A 46 14.34 -8.23 -6.02
C ARG A 46 14.99 -7.53 -4.84
N TYR A 47 14.47 -7.76 -3.64
CA TYR A 47 14.87 -7.11 -2.40
C TYR A 47 15.20 -8.19 -1.37
N PRO A 48 16.48 -8.64 -1.30
CA PRO A 48 16.89 -9.72 -0.42
C PRO A 48 16.58 -9.43 1.07
N LYS A 49 16.57 -8.16 1.45
CA LYS A 49 16.26 -7.67 2.80
C LYS A 49 14.77 -7.46 3.06
N ALA A 50 13.90 -7.90 2.16
CA ALA A 50 12.46 -7.72 2.35
C ALA A 50 11.95 -8.49 3.59
N GLU A 51 11.20 -7.82 4.43
CA GLU A 51 10.71 -8.31 5.71
C GLU A 51 9.22 -7.97 5.89
N VAL A 52 8.47 -8.89 6.47
CA VAL A 52 7.05 -8.65 6.80
C VAL A 52 7.00 -7.88 8.12
N ILE A 53 6.26 -6.76 8.14
CA ILE A 53 6.12 -5.92 9.34
C ILE A 53 4.79 -6.23 10.06
N ASP A 54 3.69 -6.47 9.34
CA ASP A 54 2.36 -6.78 9.91
C ASP A 54 1.33 -7.20 8.82
#